data_AF-A0A0B1TDZ4-F1
#
_entry.id   AF-A0A0B1TDZ4-F1
#
_cell.length_a   1.000
_cell.length_b   1.000
_cell.length_c   1.000
_cell.angle_alpha   90.00
_cell.angle_beta   90.00
_cell.angle_gamma   90.00
#
_symmetry.space_group_name_H-M   'P 1'
#
loop_
_entity.id
_entity.type
_entity.pdbx_description
1 polymer ?
#
loop_
_entity_poly.entity_id
_entity_poly.type
_entity_poly.pdbx_seq_one_letter_code
_entity_poly.pdbx_strand_id
1 'polypeptide(L)'
;MYRVFQLVAKVSSQDTDGFAPFDVILPVVMNITRVGGSKVPVYVSAGYGIELELATRVVLSSAENRICKPIRAADLHSREKVREYFDN
;
A
#
# COMPACT_ATOMS: atom_id res chain seq x y z
N MET A 1 20.37 4.69 -9.72
CA MET A 1 21.63 4.14 -9.17
C MET A 1 22.84 5.06 -9.41
N TYR A 2 23.07 5.59 -10.63
CA TYR A 2 24.20 6.49 -10.94
C TYR A 2 24.34 7.78 -10.10
N ARG A 3 23.22 8.37 -9.61
CA ARG A 3 23.25 9.62 -8.84
C ARG A 3 23.87 9.50 -7.45
N VAL A 4 23.77 8.35 -6.79
CA VAL A 4 24.26 8.16 -5.41
C VAL A 4 25.79 8.19 -5.40
N PHE A 5 26.42 7.42 -6.30
CA PHE A 5 27.87 7.33 -6.39
C PHE A 5 28.52 8.68 -6.74
N GLN A 6 27.88 9.48 -7.60
CA GLN A 6 28.35 10.83 -7.92
C GLN A 6 28.25 11.79 -6.73
N LEU A 7 27.17 11.72 -5.96
CA LEU A 7 27.02 12.56 -4.77
C LEU A 7 28.03 12.19 -3.68
N VAL A 8 28.22 10.89 -3.45
CA VAL A 8 29.22 10.37 -2.50
C VAL A 8 30.62 10.84 -2.91
N ALA A 9 31.01 10.64 -4.18
CA ALA A 9 32.31 11.09 -4.68
C ALA A 9 32.53 12.60 -4.49
N LYS A 10 31.49 13.42 -4.69
CA LYS A 10 31.55 14.88 -4.51
C LYS A 10 31.74 15.30 -3.04
N VAL A 11 31.14 14.60 -2.09
CA VAL A 11 31.33 14.90 -0.65
C VAL A 11 32.71 14.39 -0.20
N SER A 12 33.11 13.21 -0.66
CA SER A 12 34.42 12.62 -0.34
C SER A 12 35.61 13.40 -0.90
N SER A 13 35.41 14.25 -1.91
CA SER A 13 36.45 15.09 -2.49
C SER A 13 36.62 16.45 -1.79
N GLN A 14 35.95 16.70 -0.66
CA GLN A 14 36.06 17.96 0.08
C GLN A 14 37.19 17.88 1.10
N ASP A 15 38.03 18.91 1.15
CA ASP A 15 39.19 18.97 2.06
C ASP A 15 38.82 19.40 3.50
N THR A 16 37.54 19.70 3.74
CA THR A 16 36.98 20.13 5.03
C THR A 16 35.66 19.42 5.30
N ASP A 17 35.25 19.36 6.56
CA ASP A 17 33.94 18.82 6.95
C ASP A 17 32.80 19.49 6.16
N GLY A 18 31.88 18.68 5.63
CA GLY A 18 30.80 19.15 4.76
C GLY A 18 29.68 18.12 4.61
N PHE A 19 28.59 18.53 3.95
CA PHE A 19 27.45 17.66 3.65
C PHE A 19 26.88 17.95 2.26
N ALA A 20 26.14 16.99 1.70
CA ALA A 20 25.32 17.22 0.52
C ALA A 20 23.92 16.63 0.73
N PRO A 21 22.84 17.36 0.39
CA PRO A 21 21.50 16.84 0.49
C PRO A 21 21.29 15.68 -0.49
N PHE A 22 20.74 14.58 0.00
CA PHE A 22 20.38 13.41 -0.79
C PHE A 22 18.89 13.12 -0.62
N ASP A 23 18.12 13.39 -1.67
CA ASP A 23 16.67 13.12 -1.66
C ASP A 23 16.40 11.64 -1.93
N VAL A 24 15.75 10.99 -0.97
CA VAL A 24 15.30 9.60 -1.11
C VAL A 24 13.85 9.60 -1.59
N ILE A 25 13.62 9.14 -2.82
CA ILE A 25 12.27 8.83 -3.31
C ILE A 25 11.97 7.39 -2.94
N LEU A 26 11.06 7.19 -1.99
CA LEU A 26 10.57 5.86 -1.64
C LEU A 26 9.56 5.38 -2.70
N PRO A 27 9.53 4.06 -2.99
CA PRO A 27 8.50 3.52 -3.87
C PRO A 27 7.10 3.72 -3.24
N VAL A 28 6.09 3.90 -4.08
CA VAL A 28 4.70 3.93 -3.62
C VAL A 28 4.32 2.53 -3.17
N VAL A 29 4.10 2.36 -1.87
CA VAL A 29 3.79 1.06 -1.24
C VAL A 29 2.30 0.81 -1.06
N MET A 30 1.49 1.87 -1.14
CA MET A 30 0.07 1.82 -0.80
C MET A 30 -0.69 2.95 -1.49
N ASN A 31 -1.91 2.66 -1.93
CA ASN A 31 -2.87 3.63 -2.44
C ASN A 31 -4.01 3.83 -1.46
N ILE A 32 -4.39 5.08 -1.24
CA ILE A 32 -5.60 5.45 -0.49
C ILE A 32 -6.71 5.63 -1.52
N THR A 33 -7.67 4.71 -1.52
CA THR A 33 -8.68 4.60 -2.58
C THR A 33 -10.06 4.91 -2.01
N ARG A 34 -10.77 5.83 -2.66
CA ARG A 34 -12.18 6.08 -2.37
C ARG A 34 -13.04 5.11 -3.18
N VAL A 35 -13.91 4.37 -2.50
CA VAL A 35 -14.66 3.26 -3.08
C VAL A 35 -16.14 3.39 -2.76
N GLY A 36 -17.01 3.11 -3.74
CA GLY A 36 -18.47 3.04 -3.55
C GLY A 36 -19.10 4.32 -2.98
N GLY A 37 -18.55 5.50 -3.31
CA GLY A 37 -19.04 6.79 -2.82
C GLY A 37 -18.79 7.10 -1.34
N SER A 38 -18.22 6.16 -0.57
CA SER A 38 -17.99 6.31 0.88
C SER A 38 -17.11 7.52 1.20
N LYS A 39 -17.40 8.19 2.34
CA LYS A 39 -16.53 9.25 2.89
C LYS A 39 -15.23 8.70 3.47
N VAL A 40 -15.22 7.42 3.87
CA VAL A 40 -14.06 6.78 4.48
C VAL A 40 -13.36 5.92 3.43
N PRO A 41 -12.11 6.24 3.05
CA PRO A 41 -11.38 5.48 2.05
C PRO A 41 -10.98 4.09 2.57
N VAL A 42 -10.46 3.28 1.65
CA VAL A 42 -9.75 2.04 1.96
C VAL A 42 -8.28 2.19 1.58
N TYR A 43 -7.44 1.43 2.27
CA TYR A 43 -6.01 1.39 2.04
C TYR A 43 -5.71 0.13 1.25
N VAL A 44 -5.08 0.28 0.08
CA VAL A 44 -4.74 -0.83 -0.82
C VAL A 44 -3.23 -0.93 -0.91
N SER A 45 -2.69 -2.07 -0.50
CA SER A 45 -1.30 -2.45 -0.75
C SER A 45 -1.24 -3.65 -1.69
N ALA A 46 -0.11 -3.81 -2.37
CA ALA A 46 0.15 -5.01 -3.17
C ALA A 46 0.52 -6.19 -2.25
N GLY A 47 -0.07 -7.35 -2.54
CA GLY A 47 0.35 -8.63 -1.98
C GLY A 47 1.47 -9.26 -2.82
N TYR A 48 1.56 -10.59 -2.80
CA TYR A 48 2.53 -11.32 -3.60
C TYR A 48 2.06 -11.49 -5.05
N GLY A 49 2.95 -11.29 -6.03
CA GLY A 49 2.70 -11.58 -7.45
C GLY A 49 1.76 -10.61 -8.17
N ILE A 50 1.57 -9.39 -7.65
CA ILE A 50 0.70 -8.38 -8.26
C ILE A 50 1.28 -6.98 -8.09
N GLU A 51 1.23 -6.19 -9.17
CA GLU A 51 1.60 -4.77 -9.13
C GLU A 51 0.56 -3.94 -8.37
N LEU A 52 1.01 -2.91 -7.64
CA LEU A 52 0.12 -2.05 -6.83
C LEU A 52 -0.99 -1.41 -7.67
N GLU A 53 -0.69 -0.99 -8.89
CA GLU A 53 -1.67 -0.40 -9.79
C GLU A 53 -2.75 -1.42 -10.19
N LEU A 54 -2.36 -2.67 -10.47
CA LEU A 54 -3.30 -3.72 -10.82
C LEU A 54 -4.15 -4.12 -9.61
N ALA A 55 -3.54 -4.28 -8.43
CA ALA A 55 -4.25 -4.57 -7.18
C ALA A 55 -5.31 -3.49 -6.89
N THR A 56 -4.96 -2.22 -7.09
CA THR A 56 -5.89 -1.08 -6.91
C THR A 56 -7.06 -1.15 -7.89
N ARG A 57 -6.79 -1.49 -9.17
CA ARG A 57 -7.85 -1.66 -10.18
C ARG A 57 -8.79 -2.82 -9.84
N VAL A 58 -8.28 -3.94 -9.33
CA VAL A 58 -9.10 -5.07 -8.88
C VAL A 58 -9.98 -4.69 -7.68
N VAL A 59 -9.44 -3.94 -6.72
CA VAL A 59 -10.24 -3.42 -5.59
C VAL A 59 -11.38 -2.54 -6.09
N LEU A 60 -11.10 -1.62 -7.01
CA LEU A 60 -12.10 -0.72 -7.58
C LEU A 60 -13.20 -1.47 -8.36
N SER A 61 -12.85 -2.51 -9.12
CA SER A 61 -13.82 -3.27 -9.92
C SER A 61 -14.66 -4.25 -9.10
N SER A 62 -14.14 -4.72 -7.97
CA SER A 62 -14.81 -5.72 -7.12
C SER A 62 -15.66 -5.12 -5.99
N ALA A 63 -15.70 -3.80 -5.88
CA ALA A 63 -16.42 -3.12 -4.82
C ALA A 63 -17.75 -2.53 -5.29
N GLU A 64 -18.83 -2.93 -4.63
CA GLU A 64 -20.15 -2.29 -4.78
C GLU A 64 -20.36 -1.12 -3.81
N ASN A 65 -19.82 -1.27 -2.59
CA ASN A 65 -19.87 -0.30 -1.51
C ASN A 65 -18.44 0.02 -1.05
N ARG A 66 -18.25 0.50 0.19
CA ARG A 66 -16.91 0.75 0.75
C ARG A 66 -15.99 -0.49 0.72
N ILE A 67 -16.52 -1.69 0.97
CA ILE A 67 -15.76 -2.93 1.10
C ILE A 67 -15.97 -3.82 -0.12
N CYS A 68 -14.89 -4.38 -0.67
CA CYS A 68 -14.94 -5.31 -1.79
C CYS A 68 -15.83 -6.52 -1.47
N LYS A 69 -16.58 -7.01 -2.48
CA LYS A 69 -17.44 -8.20 -2.35
C LYS A 69 -16.77 -9.40 -1.68
N PRO A 70 -15.57 -9.87 -2.12
CA PRO A 70 -14.97 -11.07 -1.54
C PRO A 70 -14.65 -10.90 -0.06
N ILE A 71 -14.14 -9.73 0.33
CA ILE A 71 -13.81 -9.42 1.73
C ILE A 71 -15.08 -9.34 2.57
N ARG A 72 -16.14 -8.70 2.06
CA ARG A 72 -17.43 -8.60 2.76
C ARG A 72 -18.06 -9.98 2.97
N ALA A 73 -18.01 -10.86 1.97
CA ALA A 73 -18.54 -12.22 2.09
C ALA A 73 -17.75 -13.04 3.13
N ALA A 74 -16.41 -12.96 3.10
CA ALA A 74 -15.55 -13.64 4.06
C ALA A 74 -15.77 -13.15 5.51
N ASP A 75 -15.95 -11.84 5.72
CA ASP A 75 -16.26 -11.26 7.03
C ASP A 75 -17.61 -11.72 7.59
N LEU A 76 -18.66 -11.79 6.75
CA LEU A 76 -19.95 -12.30 7.20
C LEU A 76 -19.86 -13.78 7.57
N HIS A 77 -19.22 -14.59 6.74
CA HIS A 77 -19.08 -16.02 6.98
C HIS A 77 -18.22 -16.33 8.23
N SER A 78 -17.14 -15.57 8.45
CA SER A 78 -16.31 -15.76 9.65
C SER A 78 -17.08 -15.46 10.93
N ARG A 79 -17.96 -14.44 10.93
CA ARG A 79 -18.83 -14.11 12.07
C ARG A 79 -19.87 -15.19 12.35
N GLU A 80 -20.45 -15.78 11.31
CA GLU A 80 -21.36 -16.93 11.45
C GLU A 80 -20.65 -18.10 12.13
N LYS A 81 -19.45 -18.45 11.68
CA LYS A 81 -18.64 -19.54 12.26
C LYS A 81 -18.25 -19.28 13.71
N VAL A 82 -17.91 -18.05 14.05
CA VAL A 82 -17.61 -17.65 15.44
C VAL A 82 -18.85 -17.85 16.32
N ARG A 83 -20.03 -17.41 15.88
CA ARG A 83 -21.28 -17.63 16.63
C ARG A 83 -21.59 -19.11 16.84
N GLU A 84 -21.50 -19.91 15.77
CA GLU A 84 -21.68 -21.37 15.86
C GLU A 84 -20.73 -22.01 16.89
N TYR A 85 -19.50 -21.51 17.02
CA TYR A 85 -18.53 -22.06 17.96
C TYR A 85 -18.82 -21.68 19.42
N PHE A 86 -19.33 -20.47 19.69
CA PHE A 86 -19.51 -19.95 21.05
C PHE A 86 -20.94 -20.06 21.60
N ASP A 87 -21.96 -20.21 20.75
CA ASP A 87 -23.37 -20.32 21.16
C ASP A 87 -23.83 -21.80 21.34
N ASN A 88 -22.90 -22.76 21.27
CA ASN A 88 -23.08 -24.18 21.65
C ASN A 88 -22.58 -24.43 23.08
#